data_AF-A0A0M8MDH1-F1
#
_entry.id   AF-A0A0M8MDH1-F1
#
_cell.length_a   1.000
_cell.length_b   1.000
_cell.length_c   1.000
_cell.angle_alpha   90.00
_cell.angle_beta   90.00
_cell.angle_gamma   90.00
#
_symmetry.space_group_name_H-M   'P 1'
#
loop_
_entity.id
_entity.type
_entity.pdbx_description
1 polymer ?
#
loop_
_entity_poly.entity_id
_entity_poly.type
_entity_poly.pdbx_seq_one_letter_code
_entity_poly.pdbx_strand_id
1 'polypeptide(L)'
;MYLQNIDNTQIDANIFMAEILTEVKAEDVEQNITEQDIENGLAELYVDAADATAPMLYASTESFISTRRQNFSAEFAGRGLWRKLIRFLCKVLNATSTAGDILAAILDFIVSVIPGGIVFKGIIKKILKYFLNKGYNTLCPVE
;
A
#
# COMPACT_ATOMS: atom_id res chain seq x y z
N MET A 1 5.10 -11.03 -9.77
CA MET A 1 4.07 -10.32 -8.99
C MET A 1 2.95 -9.90 -9.93
N TYR A 2 1.69 -10.05 -9.53
CA TYR A 2 0.54 -9.59 -10.32
C TYR A 2 0.03 -8.27 -9.75
N LEU A 3 0.03 -7.22 -10.57
CA LEU A 3 -0.38 -5.87 -10.20
C LEU A 3 -1.46 -5.38 -11.15
N GLN A 4 -2.46 -4.69 -10.62
CA GLN A 4 -3.52 -4.06 -11.40
C GLN A 4 -3.74 -2.61 -10.97
N ASN A 5 -4.28 -1.79 -11.87
CA ASN A 5 -4.86 -0.50 -11.51
C ASN A 5 -6.34 -0.68 -11.09
N ILE A 6 -7.00 0.42 -10.74
CA ILE A 6 -8.41 0.41 -10.32
C ILE A 6 -9.37 -0.07 -11.42
N ASP A 7 -8.97 0.07 -12.68
CA ASP A 7 -9.72 -0.36 -13.86
C ASP A 7 -9.44 -1.83 -14.22
N ASN A 8 -8.83 -2.60 -13.31
CA ASN A 8 -8.41 -4.00 -13.50
C ASN A 8 -7.43 -4.22 -14.68
N THR A 9 -6.75 -3.16 -15.12
CA THR A 9 -5.70 -3.24 -16.15
C THR A 9 -4.40 -3.70 -15.52
N GLN A 10 -3.77 -4.70 -16.12
CA GLN A 10 -2.49 -5.22 -15.65
C GLN A 10 -1.39 -4.16 -15.73
N ILE A 11 -0.58 -4.08 -14.67
CA ILE A 11 0.58 -3.20 -14.58
C ILE A 11 1.86 -4.05 -14.67
N ASP A 12 2.82 -3.59 -15.47
CA ASP A 12 4.17 -4.16 -15.46
C ASP A 12 4.90 -3.73 -14.18
N ALA A 13 5.21 -4.70 -13.32
CA ALA A 13 5.81 -4.46 -12.02
C ALA A 13 7.20 -3.82 -12.12
N ASN A 14 8.00 -4.15 -13.13
CA ASN A 14 9.35 -3.61 -13.28
C ASN A 14 9.29 -2.13 -13.68
N ILE A 15 8.43 -1.79 -14.64
CA ILE A 15 8.19 -0.40 -15.06
C ILE A 15 7.64 0.41 -13.87
N PHE A 16 6.63 -0.12 -13.20
CA PHE A 16 5.99 0.55 -12.07
C PHE A 16 6.97 0.83 -10.92
N MET A 17 7.80 -0.14 -10.58
CA MET A 17 8.85 0.04 -9.56
C MET A 17 9.88 1.09 -10.00
N ALA A 18 10.34 1.04 -11.25
CA ALA A 18 11.30 1.99 -11.78
C ALA A 18 10.76 3.43 -11.76
N GLU A 19 9.49 3.62 -12.12
CA GLU A 19 8.81 4.92 -12.04
C GLU A 19 8.76 5.44 -10.61
N ILE A 20 8.31 4.63 -9.65
CA ILE A 20 8.24 5.02 -8.23
C ILE A 20 9.62 5.41 -7.70
N LEU A 21 10.64 4.60 -7.96
CA LEU A 21 12.01 4.88 -7.52
C LEU A 21 12.58 6.16 -8.14
N THR A 22 12.22 6.45 -9.39
CA THR A 22 12.65 7.68 -10.07
C THR A 22 11.93 8.90 -9.49
N GLU A 23 10.61 8.83 -9.33
CA GLU A 23 9.81 9.92 -8.79
C GLU A 23 10.16 10.24 -7.33
N VAL A 24 10.45 9.23 -6.51
CA VAL A 24 10.85 9.40 -5.10
C VAL A 24 12.23 10.04 -4.97
N LYS A 25 13.13 9.83 -5.94
CA LYS A 25 14.44 10.51 -6.00
C LYS A 25 14.35 11.95 -6.50
N ALA A 26 13.37 12.24 -7.38
CA ALA A 26 13.21 13.55 -8.01
C ALA A 26 12.42 14.56 -7.15
N GLU A 27 11.56 14.07 -6.26
CA GLU A 27 10.80 14.90 -5.33
C GLU A 27 11.60 15.07 -4.02
N ASP A 28 12.27 16.21 -3.85
CA ASP A 28 12.94 16.58 -2.60
C ASP A 28 11.97 16.53 -1.41
N VAL A 29 12.46 15.88 -0.35
CA VAL A 29 11.72 15.45 0.83
C VAL A 29 11.35 16.66 1.69
N GLU A 30 10.13 17.16 1.56
CA GLU A 30 9.50 17.95 2.63
C GLU A 30 7.97 17.86 2.61
N GLN A 31 7.44 16.63 2.49
CA GLN A 31 6.12 16.35 3.03
C GLN A 31 6.34 15.58 4.32
N ASN A 32 5.93 16.18 5.44
CA ASN A 32 5.73 15.48 6.71
C ASN A 32 4.60 14.45 6.52
N ILE A 33 4.90 13.36 5.82
CA ILE A 33 4.00 12.22 5.68
C ILE A 33 3.85 11.65 7.08
N THR A 34 2.63 11.70 7.60
CA THR A 34 2.31 11.14 8.91
C THR A 34 1.87 9.68 8.76
N GLU A 35 1.91 8.92 9.85
CA GLU A 35 1.30 7.57 9.85
C GLU A 35 -0.18 7.65 9.52
N GLN A 36 -0.88 8.68 9.98
CA GLN A 36 -2.29 8.88 9.67
C GLN A 36 -2.54 9.04 8.16
N ASP A 37 -1.66 9.73 7.42
CA ASP A 37 -1.78 9.85 5.96
C ASP A 37 -1.63 8.50 5.26
N ILE A 38 -0.80 7.61 5.80
CA ILE A 38 -0.59 6.25 5.29
C ILE A 38 -1.77 5.36 5.67
N GLU A 39 -2.22 5.42 6.91
CA GLU A 39 -3.38 4.66 7.40
C GLU A 39 -4.63 4.98 6.56
N ASN A 40 -4.90 6.26 6.34
CA ASN A 40 -6.02 6.71 5.51
C ASN A 40 -5.89 6.20 4.07
N GLY A 41 -4.72 6.37 3.44
CA GLY A 41 -4.52 5.92 2.07
C GLY A 41 -4.55 4.40 1.90
N LEU A 42 -4.13 3.63 2.90
CA LEU A 42 -4.28 2.16 2.92
C LEU A 42 -5.74 1.74 3.06
N ALA A 43 -6.52 2.44 3.88
CA ALA A 43 -7.94 2.18 4.03
C ALA A 43 -8.70 2.48 2.73
N GLU A 44 -8.43 3.61 2.10
CA GLU A 44 -8.98 4.00 0.79
C GLU A 44 -8.63 2.97 -0.28
N LEU A 45 -7.34 2.62 -0.42
CA LEU A 45 -6.89 1.61 -1.38
C LEU A 45 -7.64 0.29 -1.18
N TYR A 46 -7.81 -0.17 0.06
CA TYR A 46 -8.52 -1.41 0.34
C TYR A 46 -9.98 -1.36 -0.09
N VAL A 47 -10.71 -0.29 0.25
CA VAL A 47 -12.13 -0.14 -0.11
C VAL A 47 -12.30 -0.06 -1.61
N ASP A 48 -11.51 0.78 -2.27
CA ASP A 48 -11.61 0.98 -3.71
C ASP A 48 -11.25 -0.30 -4.47
N ALA A 49 -10.21 -1.01 -4.04
CA ALA A 49 -9.87 -2.31 -4.60
C ALA A 49 -10.99 -3.35 -4.39
N ALA A 50 -11.60 -3.34 -3.20
CA ALA A 50 -12.68 -4.25 -2.88
C ALA A 50 -13.98 -3.90 -3.63
N ASP A 51 -14.20 -2.64 -3.98
CA ASP A 51 -15.28 -2.17 -4.84
C ASP A 51 -15.04 -2.56 -6.30
N ALA A 52 -13.83 -2.33 -6.82
CA ALA A 52 -13.46 -2.68 -8.19
C ALA A 52 -13.49 -4.19 -8.47
N THR A 53 -13.25 -5.01 -7.44
CA THR A 53 -13.29 -6.48 -7.54
C THR A 53 -14.67 -7.07 -7.24
N ALA A 54 -15.58 -6.33 -6.61
CA ALA A 54 -16.92 -6.84 -6.27
C ALA A 54 -17.71 -7.36 -7.48
N PRO A 55 -17.71 -6.72 -8.66
CA PRO A 55 -18.39 -7.24 -9.85
C PRO A 55 -17.87 -8.58 -10.36
N MET A 56 -16.64 -8.94 -10.03
CA MET A 56 -16.07 -10.24 -10.39
C MET A 56 -16.56 -11.37 -9.48
N LEU A 57 -17.05 -11.03 -8.28
CA LEU A 57 -17.36 -12.00 -7.22
C LEU A 57 -18.86 -12.10 -6.92
N TYR A 58 -19.64 -11.05 -7.21
CA TYR A 58 -21.05 -10.95 -6.83
C TYR A 58 -21.93 -10.53 -8.00
N ALA A 59 -23.10 -11.16 -8.13
CA ALA A 59 -24.08 -10.83 -9.16
C ALA A 59 -24.84 -9.52 -8.90
N SER A 60 -25.00 -9.11 -7.63
CA SER A 60 -25.61 -7.83 -7.23
C SER A 60 -24.61 -6.98 -6.45
N THR A 61 -23.94 -6.07 -7.13
CA THR A 61 -22.80 -5.31 -6.58
C THR A 61 -23.21 -4.05 -5.83
N GLU A 62 -24.26 -3.35 -6.26
CA GLU A 62 -24.62 -2.04 -5.71
C GLU A 62 -25.06 -2.11 -4.23
N SER A 63 -25.89 -3.09 -3.87
CA SER A 63 -26.33 -3.30 -2.48
C SER A 63 -25.17 -3.74 -1.58
N PHE A 64 -24.22 -4.50 -2.12
CA PHE A 64 -23.04 -4.95 -1.40
C PHE A 64 -22.04 -3.81 -1.17
N ILE A 65 -21.72 -3.03 -2.22
CA ILE A 65 -20.81 -1.89 -2.15
C ILE A 65 -21.35 -0.84 -1.17
N SER A 66 -22.64 -0.50 -1.27
CA SER A 66 -23.28 0.46 -0.37
C SER A 66 -23.25 0.00 1.09
N THR A 67 -23.64 -1.25 1.37
CA THR A 67 -23.62 -1.82 2.73
C THR A 67 -22.20 -1.87 3.30
N ARG A 68 -21.21 -2.26 2.48
CA ARG A 68 -19.80 -2.28 2.90
C ARG A 68 -19.32 -0.89 3.26
N ARG A 69 -19.51 0.10 2.37
CA ARG A 69 -19.05 1.47 2.61
C ARG A 69 -19.68 2.08 3.87
N GLN A 70 -20.96 1.77 4.15
CA GLN A 70 -21.64 2.24 5.36
C GLN A 70 -21.08 1.63 6.66
N ASN A 71 -20.64 0.38 6.62
CA ASN A 71 -20.14 -0.34 7.81
C ASN A 71 -18.61 -0.38 7.89
N PHE A 72 -17.91 0.17 6.90
CA PHE A 72 -16.46 0.14 6.84
C PHE A 72 -15.86 1.24 7.73
N SER A 73 -15.16 0.83 8.78
CA SER A 73 -14.38 1.75 9.58
C SER A 73 -13.00 1.95 8.96
N ALA A 74 -12.84 3.03 8.20
CA ALA A 74 -11.57 3.39 7.57
C ALA A 74 -10.42 3.52 8.58
N GLU A 75 -10.68 4.11 9.75
CA GLU A 75 -9.66 4.26 10.80
C GLU A 75 -9.11 2.91 11.28
N PHE A 76 -9.98 1.98 11.69
CA PHE A 76 -9.56 0.65 12.15
C PHE A 76 -8.90 -0.17 11.05
N ALA A 77 -9.42 -0.11 9.82
CA ALA A 77 -8.85 -0.82 8.69
C ALA A 77 -7.45 -0.29 8.34
N GLY A 78 -7.30 1.02 8.19
CA GLY A 78 -6.03 1.69 7.88
C GLY A 78 -4.95 1.39 8.90
N ARG A 79 -5.25 1.60 10.19
CA ARG A 79 -4.34 1.28 11.30
C ARG A 79 -3.98 -0.20 11.37
N GLY A 80 -4.95 -1.06 11.12
CA GLY A 80 -4.74 -2.51 11.08
C GLY A 80 -3.81 -2.94 9.95
N LEU A 81 -4.02 -2.41 8.75
CA LEU A 81 -3.18 -2.65 7.57
C LEU A 81 -1.77 -2.10 7.78
N TRP A 82 -1.64 -0.88 8.30
CA TRP A 82 -0.36 -0.26 8.58
C TRP A 82 0.49 -1.08 9.56
N ARG A 83 -0.08 -1.50 10.69
CA ARG A 83 0.62 -2.36 11.66
C ARG A 83 1.06 -3.70 11.06
N LYS A 84 0.22 -4.30 10.22
CA LYS A 84 0.56 -5.55 9.52
C LYS A 84 1.70 -5.33 8.54
N LEU A 85 1.69 -4.21 7.80
CA LEU A 85 2.75 -3.82 6.88
C LEU A 85 4.07 -3.62 7.62
N ILE A 86 4.11 -2.81 8.69
CA ILE A 86 5.33 -2.63 9.51
C ILE A 86 5.87 -3.98 9.98
N ARG A 87 5.03 -4.82 10.59
CA ARG A 87 5.46 -6.14 11.08
C ARG A 87 5.98 -7.04 9.96
N PHE A 88 5.39 -6.97 8.77
CA PHE A 88 5.86 -7.72 7.62
C PHE A 88 7.24 -7.21 7.17
N LEU A 89 7.38 -5.89 6.99
CA LEU A 89 8.62 -5.27 6.56
C LEU A 89 9.77 -5.51 7.54
N CYS A 90 9.54 -5.41 8.84
CA CYS A 90 10.55 -5.70 9.86
C CYS A 90 11.00 -7.17 9.90
N LYS A 91 10.24 -8.10 9.31
CA LYS A 91 10.64 -9.52 9.21
C LYS A 91 11.49 -9.82 7.99
N VAL A 92 11.33 -9.06 6.91
CA VAL A 92 11.95 -9.35 5.61
C VAL A 92 13.06 -8.38 5.25
N LEU A 93 13.05 -7.19 5.82
CA LEU A 93 14.07 -6.17 5.63
C LEU A 93 15.10 -6.19 6.76
N ASN A 94 16.22 -5.51 6.51
CA ASN A 94 17.29 -5.28 7.47
C ASN A 94 17.85 -3.86 7.28
N ALA A 95 18.78 -3.46 8.15
CA ALA A 95 19.38 -2.12 8.11
C ALA A 95 20.15 -1.80 6.81
N THR A 96 20.52 -2.81 6.02
CA THR A 96 21.23 -2.64 4.74
C THR A 96 20.32 -2.66 3.52
N SER A 97 19.00 -2.81 3.73
CA SER A 97 18.03 -2.89 2.63
C SER A 97 17.96 -1.59 1.85
N THR A 98 17.97 -1.70 0.53
CA THR A 98 17.90 -0.56 -0.39
C THR A 98 16.46 -0.06 -0.55
N ALA A 99 16.30 1.13 -1.13
CA ALA A 99 14.96 1.63 -1.51
C ALA A 99 14.21 0.66 -2.44
N GLY A 100 14.93 -0.06 -3.31
CA GLY A 100 14.35 -1.08 -4.18
C GLY A 100 13.82 -2.27 -3.40
N ASP A 101 14.58 -2.74 -2.40
CA ASP A 101 14.17 -3.86 -1.54
C ASP A 101 12.95 -3.50 -0.71
N ILE A 102 12.94 -2.28 -0.14
CA ILE A 102 11.80 -1.75 0.62
C ILE A 102 10.56 -1.70 -0.28
N LEU A 103 10.69 -1.15 -1.50
CA LEU A 103 9.58 -1.05 -2.44
C LEU A 103 9.04 -2.43 -2.85
N ALA A 104 9.92 -3.37 -3.16
CA ALA A 104 9.53 -4.74 -3.50
C ALA A 104 8.73 -5.38 -2.37
N ALA A 105 9.21 -5.26 -1.12
CA ALA A 105 8.53 -5.80 0.05
C ALA A 105 7.19 -5.11 0.32
N ILE A 106 7.08 -3.79 0.12
CA ILE A 106 5.81 -3.07 0.21
C ILE A 106 4.82 -3.64 -0.80
N LEU A 107 5.23 -3.83 -2.06
CA LEU A 107 4.36 -4.34 -3.11
C LEU A 107 3.94 -5.78 -2.85
N ASP A 108 4.86 -6.64 -2.39
CA ASP A 108 4.54 -8.03 -2.00
C ASP A 108 3.48 -8.06 -0.89
N PHE A 109 3.63 -7.21 0.13
CA PHE A 109 2.62 -7.09 1.18
C PHE A 109 1.27 -6.65 0.61
N ILE A 110 1.26 -5.62 -0.22
CA ILE A 110 0.03 -5.05 -0.78
C ILE A 110 -0.70 -6.08 -1.63
N VAL A 111 -0.01 -6.82 -2.50
CA VAL A 111 -0.60 -7.89 -3.31
C VAL A 111 -1.16 -9.02 -2.44
N SER A 112 -0.58 -9.27 -1.27
CA SER A 112 -1.06 -10.32 -0.35
C SER A 112 -2.32 -9.94 0.44
N VAL A 113 -2.62 -8.64 0.58
CA VAL A 113 -3.70 -8.15 1.45
C VAL A 113 -4.79 -7.37 0.71
N ILE A 114 -4.44 -6.71 -0.40
CA ILE A 114 -5.36 -5.90 -1.20
C ILE A 114 -6.00 -6.77 -2.29
N PRO A 115 -7.35 -6.83 -2.36
CA PRO A 115 -8.05 -7.61 -3.38
C PRO A 115 -7.61 -7.27 -4.80
N GLY A 116 -7.47 -8.30 -5.64
CA GLY A 116 -7.08 -8.16 -7.05
C GLY A 116 -5.63 -7.76 -7.28
N GLY A 117 -4.81 -7.55 -6.24
CA GLY A 117 -3.48 -6.97 -6.43
C GLY A 117 -3.55 -5.54 -6.96
N ILE A 118 -4.64 -4.83 -6.67
CA ILE A 118 -4.83 -3.44 -7.07
C ILE A 118 -3.86 -2.56 -6.27
N VAL A 119 -3.13 -1.69 -6.98
CA VAL A 119 -2.13 -0.79 -6.38
C VAL A 119 -2.34 0.65 -6.79
N PHE A 120 -2.21 1.57 -5.84
CA PHE A 120 -2.21 3.01 -6.11
C PHE A 120 -0.79 3.56 -5.95
N LYS A 121 -0.21 4.07 -7.03
CA LYS A 121 1.15 4.62 -7.02
C LYS A 121 1.36 5.64 -5.88
N GLY A 122 0.36 6.49 -5.64
CA GLY A 122 0.41 7.52 -4.61
C GLY A 122 0.64 6.98 -3.19
N ILE A 123 -0.09 5.94 -2.77
CA ILE A 123 0.09 5.38 -1.41
C ILE A 123 1.41 4.60 -1.30
N ILE A 124 1.80 3.86 -2.34
CA ILE A 124 3.10 3.17 -2.34
C ILE A 124 4.25 4.17 -2.21
N LYS A 125 4.21 5.28 -2.94
CA LYS A 125 5.17 6.38 -2.80
C LYS A 125 5.20 6.93 -1.38
N LYS A 126 4.04 7.18 -0.77
CA LYS A 126 3.95 7.71 0.60
C LYS A 126 4.61 6.77 1.61
N ILE A 127 4.30 5.48 1.54
CA ILE A 127 4.89 4.46 2.40
C ILE A 127 6.41 4.40 2.22
N LEU A 128 6.88 4.33 0.97
CA LEU A 128 8.31 4.25 0.69
C LEU A 128 9.05 5.47 1.23
N LYS A 129 8.53 6.68 0.98
CA LYS A 129 9.10 7.92 1.52
C LYS A 129 9.14 7.91 3.05
N TYR A 130 8.05 7.51 3.70
CA TYR A 130 8.01 7.43 5.15
C TYR A 130 9.09 6.50 5.72
N PHE A 131 9.26 5.32 5.11
CA PHE A 131 10.31 4.37 5.49
C PHE A 131 11.71 4.93 5.31
N LEU A 132 11.99 5.54 4.16
CA LEU A 132 13.30 6.14 3.87
C LEU A 132 13.61 7.30 4.82
N ASN A 133 12.60 8.09 5.20
CA ASN A 133 12.78 9.25 6.09
C ASN A 133 12.98 8.85 7.56
N LYS A 134 12.21 7.88 8.06
CA LYS A 134 12.32 7.45 9.47
C LYS A 134 13.52 6.53 9.71
N GLY A 135 13.94 5.80 8.68
CA GLY A 135 14.99 4.79 8.76
C GLY A 135 14.52 3.48 9.42
N TYR A 136 15.19 2.39 9.07
CA TYR A 136 14.84 1.04 9.50
C TYR A 136 14.79 0.88 11.03
N ASN A 137 15.83 1.32 11.74
CA ASN A 137 15.96 1.11 13.20
C ASN A 137 14.85 1.80 14.00
N THR A 138 14.29 2.90 13.49
CA THR A 138 13.19 3.63 14.14
C THR A 138 11.88 2.88 13.99
N LEU A 139 11.64 2.28 12.82
CA LEU A 139 10.39 1.58 12.50
C LEU A 139 10.38 0.12 12.96
N CYS A 140 11.57 -0.49 13.06
CA CYS A 140 11.79 -1.87 13.43
C CYS A 140 12.77 -1.95 14.61
N PRO A 141 12.37 -1.52 15.82
CA PRO A 141 13.21 -1.68 16.99
C PRO A 141 13.46 -3.17 17.22
N VAL A 142 14.73 -3.52 17.44
CA VAL A 142 15.12 -4.87 17.88
C VAL A 142 14.61 -5.01 19.31
N GLU A 143 13.54 -5.77 19.52
CA GLU A 143 13.10 -6.18 20.86
C GLU A 143 14.10 -7.17 21.48
#